data_AF-A0A939VD16-F1
#
_entry.id   AF-A0A939VD16-F1
#
_cell.length_a   1.000
_cell.length_b   1.000
_cell.length_c   1.000
_cell.angle_alpha   90.00
_cell.angle_beta   90.00
_cell.angle_gamma   90.00
#
_symmetry.space_group_name_H-M   'P 1'
#
loop_
_entity.id
_entity.type
_entity.pdbx_description
1 polymer ?
#
loop_
_entity_poly.entity_id
_entity_poly.type
_entity_poly.pdbx_seq_one_letter_code
_entity_poly.pdbx_strand_id
1 'polypeptide(L)'
;MRAKWTIILLFAAIMMMMAMVPMSPGRPRHQHGAKNDSIDSITNHYDRQSRPDSLLARDSILGTDSLYNDIIFLDDSISVSDYGDAPDTLEMDSLQLAIYHHNKAVDDSIRLDSLNRAKSTGIDAPVNFTAEDSLVYYASTKDAFLYGKSNVDYEEMNLKSERVHMNMDQNLVHATGVRDTSDVGGLEGTPVFKMGSDEYESDTIMYNFKTKKGYINNVYTEQQDGF
;
A
#
# COMPACT_ATOMS: atom_id res chain seq x y z
N MET A 1 -39.67 22.97 -15.46
CA MET A 1 -38.56 22.14 -14.95
C MET A 1 -37.32 22.44 -15.77
N ARG A 2 -36.41 23.25 -15.23
CA ARG A 2 -35.11 23.60 -15.80
C ARG A 2 -34.06 23.25 -14.73
N ALA A 3 -32.85 22.93 -15.18
CA ALA A 3 -31.65 22.58 -14.41
C ALA A 3 -31.38 21.07 -14.22
N LYS A 4 -30.79 20.44 -15.24
CA LYS A 4 -29.85 19.30 -15.10
C LYS A 4 -28.90 19.23 -16.32
N TRP A 5 -28.23 20.34 -16.67
CA TRP A 5 -27.32 20.38 -17.84
C TRP A 5 -25.98 21.07 -17.56
N THR A 6 -25.63 21.30 -16.29
CA THR A 6 -24.43 22.09 -15.91
C THR A 6 -23.36 21.33 -15.13
N ILE A 7 -23.40 19.99 -15.09
CA ILE A 7 -22.38 19.19 -14.37
C ILE A 7 -21.41 18.45 -15.30
N ILE A 8 -21.73 18.30 -16.60
CA ILE A 8 -20.85 17.59 -17.56
C ILE A 8 -19.72 18.49 -18.12
N LEU A 9 -19.78 19.81 -17.91
CA LEU A 9 -18.80 20.74 -18.49
C LEU A 9 -17.61 21.11 -17.59
N LEU A 10 -17.49 20.58 -16.36
CA LEU A 10 -16.39 20.96 -15.47
C LEU A 10 -15.16 20.03 -15.52
N PHE A 11 -15.24 18.86 -16.16
CA PHE A 11 -14.09 17.94 -16.27
C PHE A 11 -13.28 18.07 -17.57
N ALA A 12 -13.82 18.74 -18.60
CA ALA A 12 -13.13 18.91 -19.89
C ALA A 12 -12.10 20.06 -19.91
N ALA A 13 -12.11 20.97 -18.93
CA ALA A 13 -11.29 22.20 -18.96
C ALA A 13 -9.89 22.04 -18.34
N ILE A 14 -9.61 20.97 -17.58
CA ILE A 14 -8.31 20.79 -16.90
C ILE A 14 -7.30 20.03 -17.79
N MET A 15 -7.76 19.37 -18.87
CA MET A 15 -6.92 18.56 -19.77
C MET A 15 -6.18 19.35 -20.87
N MET A 16 -6.37 20.67 -20.99
CA MET A 16 -5.82 21.45 -22.12
C MET A 16 -4.63 22.38 -21.74
N MET A 17 -4.06 22.28 -20.53
CA MET A 17 -3.04 23.24 -20.07
C MET A 17 -1.65 22.65 -19.74
N MET A 18 -1.31 21.45 -20.25
CA MET A 18 0.03 20.86 -20.06
C MET A 18 0.80 20.51 -21.35
N ALA A 19 0.34 20.98 -22.52
CA ALA A 19 1.09 20.85 -23.76
C ALA A 19 1.89 22.13 -24.07
N MET A 20 2.92 22.46 -23.26
CA MET A 20 4.05 23.30 -23.71
C MET A 20 5.16 23.35 -22.63
N VAL A 21 6.05 22.37 -22.63
CA VAL A 21 7.40 22.54 -22.05
C VAL A 21 8.41 22.28 -23.17
N PRO A 22 9.19 23.29 -23.61
CA PRO A 22 10.23 23.08 -24.59
C PRO A 22 11.37 22.25 -23.96
N MET A 23 11.64 21.10 -24.56
CA MET A 23 12.76 20.21 -24.25
C MET A 23 14.09 20.96 -24.40
N SER A 24 14.85 21.09 -23.31
CA SER A 24 16.22 21.60 -23.33
C SER A 24 17.21 20.47 -23.66
N PRO A 25 18.18 20.67 -24.56
CA PRO A 25 19.14 19.63 -24.96
C PRO A 25 20.09 19.26 -23.80
N GLY A 26 20.19 17.95 -23.54
CA GLY A 26 21.00 17.38 -22.46
C GLY A 26 22.51 17.60 -22.62
N ARG A 27 23.20 17.73 -21.49
CA ARG A 27 24.67 17.73 -21.42
C ARG A 27 25.22 16.30 -21.52
N PRO A 28 26.41 16.08 -22.12
CA PRO A 28 26.97 14.74 -22.27
C PRO A 28 27.37 14.12 -20.93
N ARG A 29 27.03 12.83 -20.77
CA ARG A 29 27.48 11.96 -19.67
C ARG A 29 28.98 11.65 -19.83
N HIS A 30 29.77 11.90 -18.79
CA HIS A 30 31.09 11.30 -18.66
C HIS A 30 30.97 9.80 -18.36
N GLN A 31 31.60 8.98 -19.21
CA GLN A 31 31.82 7.56 -18.94
C GLN A 31 32.87 7.41 -17.84
N HIS A 32 32.56 6.65 -16.79
CA HIS A 32 33.59 5.99 -15.99
C HIS A 32 33.44 4.49 -16.20
N GLY A 33 34.49 3.92 -16.79
CA GLY A 33 34.59 2.50 -17.08
C GLY A 33 34.80 1.64 -15.84
N ALA A 34 34.29 0.42 -15.98
CA ALA A 34 34.67 -0.85 -15.37
C ALA A 34 35.74 -0.83 -14.26
N LYS A 35 35.37 -1.37 -13.10
CA LYS A 35 36.20 -2.36 -12.41
C LYS A 35 35.34 -3.53 -11.95
N ASN A 36 35.78 -4.68 -12.40
CA ASN A 36 35.27 -6.02 -12.30
C ASN A 36 36.30 -6.80 -11.49
N ASP A 37 36.18 -6.76 -10.16
CA ASP A 37 37.07 -7.51 -9.28
C ASP A 37 36.26 -8.66 -8.65
N SER A 38 36.44 -9.82 -9.26
CA SER A 38 36.50 -11.18 -8.72
C SER A 38 35.64 -11.55 -7.50
N ILE A 39 34.72 -12.48 -7.79
CA ILE A 39 34.31 -13.59 -6.93
C ILE A 39 35.57 -14.26 -6.36
N ASP A 40 35.65 -14.43 -5.03
CA ASP A 40 36.21 -15.61 -4.38
C ASP A 40 35.98 -15.61 -2.84
N SER A 41 35.19 -16.61 -2.42
CA SER A 41 35.34 -17.44 -1.21
C SER A 41 35.52 -16.83 0.20
N ILE A 42 34.47 -16.91 1.05
CA ILE A 42 34.53 -17.40 2.47
C ILE A 42 33.13 -17.98 2.81
N THR A 43 32.85 -19.25 2.51
CA THR A 43 32.85 -20.42 3.42
C THR A 43 32.15 -20.25 4.78
N ASN A 44 31.11 -21.06 4.96
CA ASN A 44 30.28 -21.24 6.15
C ASN A 44 31.07 -21.63 7.42
N HIS A 45 30.61 -21.16 8.58
CA HIS A 45 30.73 -21.92 9.82
C HIS A 45 29.43 -21.85 10.61
N TYR A 46 28.72 -22.98 10.67
CA TYR A 46 27.62 -23.20 11.60
C TYR A 46 28.22 -23.49 12.98
N ASP A 47 27.75 -22.81 14.02
CA ASP A 47 27.90 -23.33 15.36
C ASP A 47 26.57 -23.34 16.12
N ARG A 48 26.36 -24.46 16.79
CA ARG A 48 25.12 -24.92 17.43
C ARG A 48 25.50 -25.39 18.82
N GLN A 49 25.14 -24.63 19.86
CA GLN A 49 25.12 -25.09 21.25
C GLN A 49 23.83 -24.57 21.89
N SER A 50 22.79 -25.39 22.04
CA SER A 50 22.53 -26.32 23.16
C SER A 50 22.00 -25.62 24.43
N ARG A 51 20.66 -25.62 24.52
CA ARG A 51 19.73 -25.45 25.67
C ARG A 51 20.14 -26.23 26.94
N PRO A 52 19.64 -25.90 28.17
CA PRO A 52 18.27 -26.26 28.59
C PRO A 52 17.50 -25.30 29.52
N ASP A 53 16.18 -25.46 29.48
CA ASP A 53 15.17 -24.91 30.38
C ASP A 53 15.35 -25.38 31.84
N SER A 54 14.98 -24.54 32.81
CA SER A 54 14.61 -24.97 34.15
C SER A 54 13.49 -24.12 34.74
N LEU A 55 12.39 -24.81 35.07
CA LEU A 55 11.13 -24.39 35.67
C LEU A 55 11.26 -24.00 37.16
N LEU A 56 10.35 -23.13 37.61
CA LEU A 56 9.75 -23.04 38.96
C LEU A 56 10.62 -22.63 40.17
N ALA A 57 10.36 -21.40 40.66
CA ALA A 57 10.28 -20.97 42.08
C ALA A 57 10.42 -19.44 42.11
N ARG A 58 9.79 -18.62 42.94
CA ARG A 58 8.86 -18.73 44.08
C ARG A 58 8.41 -17.28 44.34
N ASP A 59 7.25 -17.12 44.96
CA ASP A 59 6.73 -15.84 45.44
C ASP A 59 7.79 -15.00 46.15
N SER A 60 7.82 -13.70 45.86
CA SER A 60 8.44 -12.67 46.72
C SER A 60 7.85 -11.30 46.36
N ILE A 61 6.73 -10.97 47.00
CA ILE A 61 6.25 -9.59 47.17
C ILE A 61 7.23 -8.88 48.10
N LEU A 62 7.95 -7.88 47.59
CA LEU A 62 8.57 -6.72 48.28
C LEU A 62 8.94 -5.77 47.12
N GLY A 63 8.19 -4.71 46.82
CA GLY A 63 8.04 -3.57 47.72
C GLY A 63 9.19 -2.59 47.50
N THR A 64 9.23 -1.92 46.33
CA THR A 64 9.96 -0.65 46.19
C THR A 64 9.14 0.30 45.33
N ASP A 65 8.52 1.21 46.06
CA ASP A 65 7.93 2.48 45.64
C ASP A 65 8.79 3.18 44.57
N SER A 66 8.18 3.58 43.46
CA SER A 66 8.81 4.48 42.48
C SER A 66 7.74 5.41 41.92
N LEU A 67 7.23 6.25 42.83
CA LEU A 67 6.64 7.55 42.55
C LEU A 67 7.67 8.53 41.95
N TYR A 68 8.23 8.21 40.79
CA TYR A 68 9.06 9.14 40.02
C TYR A 68 8.94 8.81 38.54
N ASN A 69 7.88 9.30 37.92
CA ASN A 69 7.93 9.71 36.51
C ASN A 69 6.80 10.65 36.06
N ASP A 70 5.90 11.06 36.95
CA ASP A 70 5.09 12.26 36.70
C ASP A 70 5.88 13.47 37.17
N ILE A 71 6.48 14.18 36.21
CA ILE A 71 6.54 15.64 36.08
C ILE A 71 7.38 15.89 34.82
N ILE A 72 6.72 15.99 33.66
CA ILE A 72 7.24 16.74 32.53
C ILE A 72 6.45 18.05 32.53
N PHE A 73 7.08 19.11 33.04
CA PHE A 73 6.63 20.48 32.83
C PHE A 73 6.86 20.84 31.36
N LEU A 74 5.81 20.82 30.55
CA LEU A 74 5.71 21.63 29.34
C LEU A 74 4.35 22.32 29.35
N ASP A 75 4.43 23.61 29.63
CA ASP A 75 3.42 24.62 29.33
C ASP A 75 3.12 24.62 27.83
N ASP A 76 2.03 23.95 27.45
CA ASP A 76 1.11 24.51 26.46
C ASP A 76 -0.27 23.92 26.71
N SER A 77 -1.26 24.81 26.84
CA SER A 77 -2.63 24.52 27.22
C SER A 77 -3.30 23.56 26.24
N ILE A 78 -3.42 22.28 26.63
CA ILE A 78 -4.34 21.34 25.98
C ILE A 78 -5.73 21.61 26.57
N SER A 79 -6.65 22.04 25.71
CA SER A 79 -8.08 22.12 26.03
C SER A 79 -8.58 20.73 26.43
N VAL A 80 -8.71 20.51 27.74
CA VAL A 80 -9.30 19.32 28.35
C VAL A 80 -10.80 19.35 28.07
N SER A 81 -11.21 18.68 27.01
CA SER A 81 -12.62 18.41 26.75
C SER A 81 -12.81 16.99 26.22
N ASP A 82 -12.41 15.99 27.00
CA ASP A 82 -12.95 14.62 26.92
C ASP A 82 -12.52 13.76 28.13
N TYR A 83 -12.97 14.10 29.34
CA TYR A 83 -12.83 13.19 30.49
C TYR A 83 -14.10 12.33 30.55
N GLY A 84 -14.18 11.34 29.67
CA GLY A 84 -15.21 10.32 29.70
C GLY A 84 -15.00 9.39 30.90
N ASP A 85 -15.71 9.69 31.99
CA ASP A 85 -16.18 8.78 33.06
C ASP A 85 -15.36 7.47 33.26
N ALA A 86 -14.08 7.61 33.61
CA ALA A 86 -13.33 6.45 34.11
C ALA A 86 -13.87 6.12 35.51
N PRO A 87 -14.33 4.89 35.78
CA PRO A 87 -14.88 4.54 37.08
C PRO A 87 -13.79 4.69 38.15
N ASP A 88 -14.18 5.21 39.31
CA ASP A 88 -13.27 5.33 40.46
C ASP A 88 -12.87 3.92 40.94
N THR A 89 -11.60 3.56 40.69
CA THR A 89 -11.07 2.24 41.00
C THR A 89 -10.73 2.06 42.48
N LEU A 90 -10.72 3.14 43.28
CA LEU A 90 -10.38 3.08 44.70
C LEU A 90 -11.47 2.41 45.55
N GLU A 91 -12.71 2.43 45.07
CA GLU A 91 -13.86 1.82 45.75
C GLU A 91 -14.11 0.36 45.32
N MET A 92 -13.30 -0.18 44.40
CA MET A 92 -13.46 -1.54 43.88
C MET A 92 -12.82 -2.59 44.81
N ASP A 93 -13.49 -3.73 44.97
CA ASP A 93 -12.87 -4.89 45.61
C ASP A 93 -11.79 -5.55 44.72
N SER A 94 -10.98 -6.46 45.27
CA SER A 94 -9.86 -7.06 44.53
C SER A 94 -10.28 -7.86 43.29
N LEU A 95 -11.49 -8.42 43.27
CA LEU A 95 -12.01 -9.18 42.13
C LEU A 95 -12.48 -8.21 41.04
N GLN A 96 -13.23 -7.17 41.42
CA GLN A 96 -13.68 -6.12 40.53
C GLN A 96 -12.50 -5.38 39.89
N LEU A 97 -11.49 -5.05 40.68
CA LEU A 97 -10.27 -4.38 40.20
C LEU A 97 -9.51 -5.27 39.19
N ALA A 98 -9.41 -6.57 39.45
CA ALA A 98 -8.78 -7.51 38.52
C ALA A 98 -9.54 -7.62 37.19
N ILE A 99 -10.87 -7.67 37.23
CA ILE A 99 -11.72 -7.66 36.02
C ILE A 99 -11.57 -6.34 35.27
N TYR A 100 -11.58 -5.21 35.97
CA TYR A 100 -11.43 -3.89 35.36
C TYR A 100 -10.09 -3.77 34.62
N HIS A 101 -8.98 -4.13 35.26
CA HIS A 101 -7.66 -4.10 34.61
C HIS A 101 -7.57 -5.06 33.42
N HIS A 102 -8.17 -6.25 33.51
CA HIS A 102 -8.22 -7.19 32.40
C HIS A 102 -8.95 -6.59 31.19
N ASN A 103 -10.16 -6.05 31.40
CA ASN A 103 -10.95 -5.45 30.33
C ASN A 103 -10.26 -4.20 29.75
N LYS A 104 -9.69 -3.35 30.60
CA LYS A 104 -8.93 -2.17 30.16
C LYS A 104 -7.75 -2.55 29.27
N ALA A 105 -6.99 -3.58 29.66
CA ALA A 105 -5.87 -4.07 28.85
C ALA A 105 -6.33 -4.64 27.50
N VAL A 106 -7.48 -5.33 27.48
CA VAL A 106 -8.10 -5.78 26.23
C VAL A 106 -8.50 -4.59 25.36
N ASP A 107 -9.20 -3.61 25.92
CA ASP A 107 -9.65 -2.42 25.20
C ASP A 107 -8.49 -1.61 24.63
N ASP A 108 -7.43 -1.39 25.42
CA ASP A 108 -6.22 -0.70 24.99
C ASP A 108 -5.54 -1.44 23.84
N SER A 109 -5.51 -2.78 23.89
CA SER A 109 -4.97 -3.61 22.81
C SER A 109 -5.78 -3.49 21.52
N ILE A 110 -7.11 -3.49 21.59
CA ILE A 110 -7.98 -3.35 20.41
C ILE A 110 -7.85 -1.96 19.79
N ARG A 111 -7.75 -0.91 20.63
CA ARG A 111 -7.52 0.46 20.17
C ARG A 111 -6.16 0.59 19.48
N LEU A 112 -5.11 0.02 20.07
CA LEU A 112 -3.76 0.03 19.50
C LEU A 112 -3.71 -0.68 18.15
N ASP A 113 -4.34 -1.85 18.04
CA ASP A 113 -4.45 -2.59 16.77
C ASP A 113 -5.15 -1.77 15.69
N SER A 114 -6.28 -1.14 16.04
CA SER A 114 -7.03 -0.28 15.12
C SER A 114 -6.20 0.92 14.63
N LEU A 115 -5.44 1.57 15.53
CA LEU A 115 -4.55 2.67 15.18
C LEU A 115 -3.39 2.21 14.29
N ASN A 116 -2.83 1.03 14.55
CA ASN A 116 -1.75 0.46 13.74
C ASN A 116 -2.23 0.09 12.34
N ARG A 117 -3.42 -0.50 12.21
CA ARG A 117 -4.04 -0.76 10.90
C ARG A 117 -4.31 0.53 10.14
N ALA A 118 -4.83 1.57 10.80
CA ALA A 118 -5.07 2.87 10.15
C ALA A 118 -3.77 3.53 9.65
N LYS A 119 -2.64 3.30 10.34
CA LYS A 119 -1.30 3.77 9.93
C LYS A 119 -0.63 2.88 8.88
N SER A 120 -1.13 1.66 8.64
CA SER A 120 -0.54 0.76 7.64
C SER A 120 -0.57 1.42 6.26
N THR A 121 0.60 1.48 5.61
CA THR A 121 0.74 2.00 4.24
C THR A 121 0.58 0.91 3.18
N GLY A 122 0.43 -0.35 3.58
CA GLY A 122 0.36 -1.48 2.67
C GLY A 122 -1.03 -1.73 2.07
N ILE A 123 -1.09 -2.78 1.27
CA ILE A 123 -2.29 -3.30 0.62
C ILE A 123 -3.10 -4.13 1.64
N ASP A 124 -4.43 -3.99 1.63
CA ASP A 124 -5.32 -4.61 2.62
C ASP A 124 -5.63 -6.09 2.34
N ALA A 125 -5.47 -6.53 1.09
CA ALA A 125 -5.69 -7.91 0.65
C ALA A 125 -4.52 -8.42 -0.21
N PRO A 126 -4.38 -9.75 -0.39
CA PRO A 126 -3.39 -10.30 -1.31
C PRO A 126 -3.66 -9.87 -2.76
N VAL A 127 -2.61 -9.48 -3.47
CA VAL A 127 -2.64 -9.29 -4.94
C VAL A 127 -2.23 -10.60 -5.59
N ASN A 128 -3.10 -11.18 -6.41
CA ASN A 128 -2.78 -12.38 -7.19
C ASN A 128 -2.42 -11.95 -8.60
N PHE A 129 -1.33 -12.49 -9.16
CA PHE A 129 -0.91 -12.08 -10.49
C PHE A 129 -0.19 -13.20 -11.24
N THR A 130 -0.34 -13.18 -12.56
CA THR A 130 0.23 -14.17 -13.49
C THR A 130 0.68 -13.48 -14.77
N ALA A 131 1.67 -14.06 -15.44
CA ALA A 131 2.21 -13.58 -16.71
C ALA A 131 2.56 -14.79 -17.57
N GLU A 132 2.23 -14.75 -18.87
CA GLU A 132 2.47 -15.87 -19.79
C GLU A 132 3.94 -16.00 -20.17
N ASP A 133 4.66 -14.89 -20.39
CA ASP A 133 6.05 -14.91 -20.84
C ASP A 133 7.02 -14.86 -19.65
N SER A 134 7.00 -13.77 -18.88
CA SER A 134 7.95 -13.62 -17.77
C SER A 134 7.48 -12.69 -16.66
N LEU A 135 8.06 -12.91 -15.48
CA LEU A 135 7.83 -12.13 -14.27
C LEU A 135 9.17 -11.81 -13.62
N VAL A 136 9.42 -10.53 -13.37
CA VAL A 136 10.61 -10.05 -12.65
C VAL A 136 10.15 -9.34 -11.38
N TYR A 137 10.62 -9.81 -10.23
CA TYR A 137 10.30 -9.23 -8.93
C TYR A 137 11.55 -8.73 -8.22
N TYR A 138 11.57 -7.44 -7.88
CA TYR A 138 12.63 -6.81 -7.10
C TYR A 138 12.16 -6.63 -5.66
N ALA A 139 12.54 -7.58 -4.78
CA ALA A 139 12.11 -7.57 -3.38
C ALA A 139 12.55 -6.30 -2.61
N SER A 140 13.66 -5.67 -2.99
CA SER A 140 14.18 -4.47 -2.34
C SER A 140 13.29 -3.24 -2.53
N THR A 141 12.68 -3.09 -3.70
CA THR A 141 11.79 -1.97 -4.06
C THR A 141 10.32 -2.37 -4.13
N LYS A 142 10.06 -3.68 -3.98
CA LYS A 142 8.76 -4.33 -4.15
C LYS A 142 8.09 -4.02 -5.49
N ASP A 143 8.93 -3.90 -6.52
CA ASP A 143 8.47 -3.78 -7.90
C ASP A 143 8.27 -5.16 -8.52
N ALA A 144 7.14 -5.35 -9.20
CA ALA A 144 6.86 -6.52 -10.02
C ALA A 144 6.63 -6.06 -11.47
N PHE A 145 7.33 -6.69 -12.41
CA PHE A 145 7.16 -6.49 -13.85
C PHE A 145 6.66 -7.78 -14.46
N LEU A 146 5.57 -7.70 -15.21
CA LEU A 146 4.91 -8.82 -15.86
C LEU A 146 4.86 -8.56 -17.36
N TYR A 147 5.19 -9.60 -18.13
CA TYR A 147 5.32 -9.54 -19.58
C TYR A 147 4.54 -10.69 -20.22
N GLY A 148 4.01 -10.43 -21.41
CA GLY A 148 3.08 -11.34 -22.07
C GLY A 148 1.66 -11.15 -21.53
N LYS A 149 0.74 -12.05 -21.89
CA LYS A 149 -0.64 -12.03 -21.38
C LYS A 149 -0.64 -12.12 -19.86
N SER A 150 -0.75 -10.97 -19.22
CA SER A 150 -0.65 -10.83 -17.78
C SER A 150 -2.04 -10.61 -17.21
N ASN A 151 -2.27 -11.12 -16.00
CA ASN A 151 -3.50 -10.92 -15.25
C ASN A 151 -3.17 -10.55 -13.81
N VAL A 152 -3.85 -9.54 -13.28
CA VAL A 152 -3.73 -9.05 -11.90
C VAL A 152 -5.13 -9.00 -11.27
N ASP A 153 -5.30 -9.68 -10.15
CA ASP A 153 -6.53 -9.77 -9.38
C ASP A 153 -6.32 -9.17 -7.99
N TYR A 154 -7.21 -8.25 -7.61
CA TYR A 154 -7.21 -7.61 -6.30
C TYR A 154 -8.64 -7.28 -5.84
N GLU A 155 -9.13 -7.90 -4.77
CA GLU A 155 -10.54 -7.75 -4.34
C GLU A 155 -11.53 -8.01 -5.50
N GLU A 156 -12.28 -6.99 -5.93
CA GLU A 156 -13.25 -7.02 -7.05
C GLU A 156 -12.66 -6.54 -8.39
N MET A 157 -11.37 -6.17 -8.38
CA MET A 157 -10.63 -5.67 -9.54
C MET A 157 -9.96 -6.83 -10.29
N ASN A 158 -10.09 -6.82 -11.61
CA ASN A 158 -9.30 -7.64 -12.53
C ASN A 158 -8.64 -6.76 -13.60
N LEU A 159 -7.35 -6.96 -13.88
CA LEU A 159 -6.61 -6.23 -14.90
C LEU A 159 -5.82 -7.19 -15.78
N LYS A 160 -6.10 -7.16 -17.08
CA LYS A 160 -5.37 -7.93 -18.09
C LYS A 160 -4.62 -7.00 -19.02
N SER A 161 -3.36 -7.31 -19.35
CA SER A 161 -2.57 -6.53 -20.30
C SER A 161 -1.29 -7.26 -20.70
N GLU A 162 -0.65 -6.85 -21.80
CA GLU A 162 0.63 -7.39 -22.26
C GLU A 162 1.83 -6.92 -21.43
N ARG A 163 1.76 -5.73 -20.85
CA ARG A 163 2.81 -5.20 -19.96
C ARG A 163 2.20 -4.61 -18.72
N VAL A 164 2.62 -5.13 -17.56
CA VAL A 164 2.19 -4.62 -16.25
C VAL A 164 3.41 -4.34 -15.38
N HIS A 165 3.42 -3.19 -14.72
CA HIS A 165 4.36 -2.82 -13.66
C HIS A 165 3.55 -2.50 -12.40
N MET A 166 3.90 -3.15 -11.29
CA MET A 166 3.30 -2.90 -9.98
C MET A 166 4.37 -2.51 -8.98
N ASN A 167 4.06 -1.56 -8.11
CA ASN A 167 4.84 -1.24 -6.93
C ASN A 167 3.97 -1.45 -5.67
N MET A 168 4.32 -2.45 -4.87
CA MET A 168 3.50 -2.84 -3.71
C MET A 168 3.61 -1.86 -2.54
N ASP A 169 4.70 -1.09 -2.44
CA ASP A 169 4.86 -0.07 -1.39
C ASP A 169 4.05 1.20 -1.69
N GLN A 170 3.99 1.59 -2.96
CA GLN A 170 3.19 2.71 -3.44
C GLN A 170 1.72 2.33 -3.68
N ASN A 171 1.40 1.04 -3.57
CA ASN A 171 0.09 0.47 -3.88
C ASN A 171 -0.36 0.79 -5.32
N LEU A 172 0.56 0.78 -6.28
CA LEU A 172 0.33 1.27 -7.64
C LEU A 172 0.47 0.13 -8.65
N VAL A 173 -0.42 0.09 -9.63
CA VAL A 173 -0.27 -0.71 -10.85
C VAL A 173 -0.37 0.20 -12.06
N HIS A 174 0.50 -0.04 -13.03
CA HIS A 174 0.51 0.61 -14.33
C HIS A 174 0.53 -0.48 -15.40
N ALA A 175 -0.36 -0.39 -16.39
CA ALA A 175 -0.44 -1.35 -17.48
C ALA A 175 -0.59 -0.68 -18.84
N THR A 176 -0.02 -1.29 -19.86
CA THR A 176 -0.07 -0.84 -21.25
C THR A 176 0.16 -2.00 -22.22
N GLY A 177 -0.23 -1.82 -23.48
CA GLY A 177 0.09 -2.77 -24.54
C GLY A 177 1.57 -2.74 -24.94
N VAL A 178 1.93 -3.64 -25.86
CA VAL A 178 3.20 -3.59 -26.59
C VAL A 178 2.97 -2.89 -27.93
N ARG A 179 4.01 -2.23 -28.44
CA ARG A 179 3.95 -1.63 -29.78
C ARG A 179 4.00 -2.74 -30.81
N ASP A 180 2.97 -2.87 -31.64
CA ASP A 180 3.02 -3.79 -32.77
C ASP A 180 4.01 -3.26 -33.81
N THR A 181 4.93 -4.12 -34.25
CA THR A 181 5.90 -3.80 -35.31
C THR A 181 5.28 -3.85 -36.71
N SER A 182 4.07 -4.40 -36.84
CA SER A 182 3.37 -4.67 -38.11
C SER A 182 2.43 -3.54 -38.52
N ASP A 183 1.91 -2.77 -37.55
CA ASP A 183 1.04 -1.62 -37.79
C ASP A 183 1.72 -0.29 -37.43
N VAL A 184 1.41 0.76 -38.19
CA VAL A 184 1.95 2.12 -37.97
C VAL A 184 1.31 2.73 -36.72
N GLY A 185 1.78 2.33 -35.54
CA GLY A 185 1.43 2.96 -34.26
C GLY A 185 0.35 2.28 -33.42
N GLY A 186 -0.05 1.05 -33.75
CA GLY A 186 -0.98 0.26 -32.93
C GLY A 186 -0.33 -0.30 -31.66
N LEU A 187 -1.09 -0.35 -30.57
CA LEU A 187 -0.75 -1.14 -29.38
C LEU A 187 -1.47 -2.48 -29.46
N GLU A 188 -0.75 -3.57 -29.19
CA GLU A 188 -1.28 -4.91 -29.03
C GLU A 188 -1.37 -5.27 -27.54
N GLY A 189 -2.41 -6.01 -27.16
CA GLY A 189 -2.61 -6.47 -25.78
C GLY A 189 -2.79 -5.31 -24.79
N THR A 190 -3.56 -4.30 -25.22
CA THR A 190 -3.93 -3.14 -24.40
C THR A 190 -4.67 -3.56 -23.13
N PRO A 191 -4.58 -2.76 -22.05
CA PRO A 191 -5.27 -3.03 -20.80
C PRO A 191 -6.78 -3.21 -20.93
N VAL A 192 -7.27 -4.31 -20.34
CA VAL A 192 -8.69 -4.53 -20.02
C VAL A 192 -8.83 -4.53 -18.51
N PHE A 193 -9.51 -3.52 -17.98
CA PHE A 193 -9.71 -3.33 -16.55
C PHE A 193 -11.18 -3.57 -16.20
N LYS A 194 -11.44 -4.46 -15.23
CA LYS A 194 -12.77 -4.76 -14.71
C LYS A 194 -12.85 -4.41 -13.24
N MET A 195 -13.97 -3.82 -12.83
CA MET A 195 -14.29 -3.50 -11.45
C MET A 195 -15.75 -3.81 -11.19
N GLY A 196 -16.04 -4.91 -10.51
CA GLY A 196 -17.41 -5.38 -10.33
C GLY A 196 -18.09 -5.69 -11.69
N SER A 197 -19.11 -4.91 -12.05
CA SER A 197 -19.84 -5.04 -13.32
C SER A 197 -19.23 -4.24 -14.47
N ASP A 198 -18.34 -3.30 -14.18
CA ASP A 198 -17.87 -2.31 -15.15
C ASP A 198 -16.57 -2.80 -15.79
N GLU A 199 -16.44 -2.59 -17.10
CA GLU A 199 -15.29 -2.99 -17.90
C GLU A 199 -14.83 -1.83 -18.79
N TYR A 200 -13.51 -1.61 -18.83
CA TYR A 200 -12.89 -0.53 -19.55
C TYR A 200 -11.70 -1.06 -20.34
N GLU A 201 -11.70 -0.80 -21.63
CA GLU A 201 -10.55 -1.03 -22.50
C GLU A 201 -9.81 0.29 -22.73
N SER A 202 -8.49 0.26 -22.69
CA SER A 202 -7.69 1.48 -22.83
C SER A 202 -6.26 1.25 -23.27
N ASP A 203 -5.60 2.25 -23.85
CA ASP A 203 -4.19 2.16 -24.24
C ASP A 203 -3.26 2.02 -23.02
N THR A 204 -3.59 2.70 -21.94
CA THR A 204 -2.80 2.73 -20.70
C THR A 204 -3.71 2.98 -19.51
N ILE A 205 -3.46 2.27 -18.42
CA ILE A 205 -4.13 2.49 -17.14
C ILE A 205 -3.11 2.56 -16.01
N MET A 206 -3.39 3.41 -15.04
CA MET A 206 -2.73 3.44 -13.76
C MET A 206 -3.78 3.38 -12.65
N TYR A 207 -3.61 2.50 -11.66
CA TYR A 207 -4.56 2.32 -10.58
C TYR A 207 -3.84 2.19 -9.24
N ASN A 208 -4.39 2.81 -8.21
CA ASN A 208 -3.88 2.71 -6.85
C ASN A 208 -4.79 1.81 -5.99
N PHE A 209 -4.28 0.66 -5.57
CA PHE A 209 -5.03 -0.36 -4.80
C PHE A 209 -5.62 0.18 -3.51
N LYS A 210 -4.86 1.02 -2.80
CA LYS A 210 -5.26 1.56 -1.50
C LYS A 210 -6.35 2.63 -1.60
N THR A 211 -6.15 3.60 -2.49
CA THR A 211 -7.09 4.73 -2.64
C THR A 211 -8.24 4.43 -3.60
N LYS A 212 -8.16 3.30 -4.32
CA LYS A 212 -9.10 2.88 -5.36
C LYS A 212 -9.27 3.89 -6.49
N LYS A 213 -8.25 4.72 -6.73
CA LYS A 213 -8.23 5.76 -7.77
C LYS A 213 -7.48 5.27 -8.99
N GLY A 214 -8.11 5.43 -10.16
CA GLY A 214 -7.53 5.12 -11.46
C GLY A 214 -7.38 6.35 -12.35
N TYR A 215 -6.38 6.33 -13.22
CA TYR A 215 -6.22 7.21 -14.36
C TYR A 215 -6.10 6.34 -15.61
N ILE A 216 -6.90 6.67 -16.62
CA ILE A 216 -6.97 5.91 -17.87
C ILE A 216 -6.67 6.88 -19.03
N ASN A 217 -5.86 6.43 -19.97
CA ASN A 217 -5.60 7.15 -21.21
C ASN A 217 -6.22 6.39 -22.40
N ASN A 218 -6.91 7.12 -23.28
CA ASN A 218 -7.67 6.60 -24.43
C ASN A 218 -8.61 5.44 -24.08
N VAL A 219 -9.80 5.75 -23.56
CA VAL A 219 -10.82 4.74 -23.23
C VAL A 219 -11.63 4.37 -24.47
N TYR A 220 -11.77 3.07 -24.72
CA TYR A 220 -12.69 2.49 -25.68
C TYR A 220 -13.87 1.91 -24.89
N THR A 221 -15.01 2.61 -24.89
CA THR A 221 -16.25 2.07 -24.32
C THR A 221 -17.17 1.64 -25.44
N GLU A 222 -17.61 0.39 -25.43
CA GLU A 222 -18.76 -0.02 -26.24
C GLU A 222 -20.03 0.47 -25.56
N GLN A 223 -20.61 1.58 -26.03
CA GLN A 223 -21.99 1.92 -25.68
C GLN A 223 -22.91 0.96 -26.42
N GLN A 224 -23.67 0.14 -25.69
CA GLN A 224 -24.81 -0.55 -26.25
C GLN A 224 -25.83 0.51 -26.68
N ASP A 225 -26.02 0.65 -27.99
CA ASP A 225 -27.08 1.47 -28.59
C ASP A 225 -28.43 1.09 -27.95
N GLY A 226 -29.09 2.06 -27.33
CA GLY A 226 -30.46 1.94 -26.86
C GLY A 226 -31.42 1.92 -28.04
N PHE A 227 -32.28 0.90 -28.12
CA PHE A 227 -33.37 0.80 -29.09
C PHE A 227 -34.46 1.86 -28.88
#